data_AF-A0A1C4W858-F1
#
_entry.id   AF-A0A1C4W858-F1
#
_cell.length_a   1.000
_cell.length_b   1.000
_cell.length_c   1.000
_cell.angle_alpha   90.00
_cell.angle_beta   90.00
_cell.angle_gamma   90.00
#
_symmetry.space_group_name_H-M   'P 1'
#
loop_
_entity.id
_entity.type
_entity.pdbx_description
1 polymer ?
#
loop_
_entity_poly.entity_id
_entity_poly.type
_entity_poly.pdbx_seq_one_letter_code
_entity_poly.pdbx_strand_id
1 'polypeptide(L)'
;MRPAGPPPWPAEAALAALPPAASDVGATQDTVDRLRADYENHLAAARDPGGEDAEGERQAARRLRLRVLDHKRQEISRLRNTRQIDDAVLRQLQAAIDIEEIRLLGPEMQE
;
A
#
# COMPACT_ATOMS: atom_id res chain seq x y z
N MET A 1 0.62 24.98 31.91
CA MET A 1 0.04 24.38 30.70
C MET A 1 1.18 23.75 29.91
N ARG A 2 1.24 22.41 29.78
CA ARG A 2 2.19 21.79 28.84
C ARG A 2 1.69 22.05 27.42
N PRO A 3 2.55 22.42 26.45
CA PRO A 3 2.11 22.55 25.06
C PRO A 3 1.63 21.17 24.61
N ALA A 4 0.44 21.12 24.02
CA ALA A 4 0.01 19.96 23.25
C ALA A 4 1.10 19.71 22.19
N GLY A 5 1.70 18.52 22.21
CA GLY A 5 2.70 18.13 21.22
C GLY A 5 2.13 18.21 19.81
N PRO A 6 2.98 18.09 18.77
CA PRO A 6 2.50 18.01 17.40
C PRO A 6 1.37 16.96 17.29
N PRO A 7 0.35 17.18 16.45
CA PRO A 7 -0.73 16.22 16.28
C PRO A 7 -0.14 14.85 15.92
N PRO A 8 -0.62 13.75 16.54
CA PRO A 8 -0.05 12.44 16.28
C PRO A 8 -0.15 12.13 14.79
N TRP A 9 0.91 11.57 14.23
CA TRP A 9 0.87 11.13 12.83
C TRP A 9 -0.32 10.16 12.66
N PRO A 10 -1.01 10.15 11.50
CA PRO A 10 -2.15 9.25 11.29
C PRO A 10 -1.84 7.78 11.61
N ALA A 11 -0.59 7.34 11.39
CA ALA A 11 -0.11 6.01 11.78
C ALA A 11 -0.07 5.77 13.31
N GLU A 12 0.27 6.78 14.12
CA GLU A 12 0.20 6.67 15.60
C GLU A 12 -1.24 6.54 16.09
N ALA A 13 -2.15 7.34 15.52
CA ALA A 13 -3.57 7.25 15.85
C ALA A 13 -4.13 5.86 15.46
N ALA A 14 -3.75 5.33 14.31
CA ALA A 14 -4.11 3.98 13.88
C ALA A 14 -3.56 2.89 14.81
N LEU A 15 -2.30 2.99 15.23
CA LEU A 15 -1.68 2.06 16.20
C LEU A 15 -2.42 2.06 17.54
N ALA A 16 -2.82 3.24 18.03
CA ALA A 16 -3.57 3.35 19.28
C ALA A 16 -4.97 2.72 19.19
N ALA A 17 -5.63 2.81 18.04
CA ALA A 17 -6.96 2.25 17.82
C ALA A 17 -6.98 0.77 17.42
N LEU A 18 -5.83 0.18 17.06
CA LEU A 18 -5.74 -1.16 16.52
C LEU A 18 -6.26 -2.25 17.49
N PRO A 19 -5.92 -2.26 18.80
CA PRO A 19 -6.43 -3.29 19.72
C PRO A 19 -7.96 -3.32 19.86
N PRO A 20 -8.66 -2.20 20.15
CA PRO A 20 -10.13 -2.24 20.24
C PRO A 20 -10.77 -2.56 18.88
N ALA A 21 -10.27 -2.02 17.77
CA ALA A 21 -10.82 -2.31 16.44
C ALA A 21 -10.68 -3.78 16.04
N ALA A 22 -9.56 -4.43 16.42
CA ALA A 22 -9.35 -5.85 16.19
C ALA A 22 -10.34 -6.72 16.96
N SER A 23 -10.66 -6.34 18.20
CA SER A 23 -11.67 -7.03 19.01
C SER A 23 -13.05 -6.91 18.38
N ASP A 24 -13.43 -5.73 17.89
CA ASP A 24 -14.76 -5.47 17.31
C ASP A 24 -15.03 -6.33 16.08
N VAL A 25 -14.01 -6.62 15.27
CA VAL A 25 -14.13 -7.43 14.05
C VAL A 25 -13.73 -8.90 14.23
N GLY A 26 -13.27 -9.28 15.43
CA GLY A 26 -12.80 -10.64 15.72
C GLY A 26 -11.54 -11.04 14.95
N ALA A 27 -10.61 -10.10 14.73
CA ALA A 27 -9.38 -10.37 13.99
C ALA A 27 -8.46 -11.35 14.75
N THR A 28 -7.74 -12.18 14.01
CA THR A 28 -6.73 -13.07 14.59
C THR A 28 -5.50 -12.29 15.03
N GLN A 29 -4.77 -12.81 16.02
CA GLN A 29 -3.55 -12.19 16.52
C GLN A 29 -2.50 -11.98 15.42
N ASP A 30 -2.35 -12.94 14.50
CA ASP A 30 -1.46 -12.82 13.34
C ASP A 30 -1.84 -11.64 12.42
N THR A 31 -3.14 -11.44 12.19
CA THR A 31 -3.65 -10.30 11.40
C THR A 31 -3.32 -8.97 12.08
N VAL A 32 -3.50 -8.92 13.40
CA VAL A 32 -3.20 -7.72 14.21
C VAL A 32 -1.72 -7.40 14.19
N ASP A 33 -0.86 -8.39 14.37
CA ASP A 33 0.59 -8.19 14.43
C ASP A 33 1.15 -7.75 13.07
N ARG A 34 0.64 -8.31 11.97
CA ARG A 34 0.99 -7.87 10.62
C ARG A 34 0.58 -6.41 10.38
N LEU A 35 -0.64 -6.04 10.75
CA LEU A 35 -1.13 -4.67 10.55
C LEU A 35 -0.42 -3.65 11.46
N ARG A 36 -0.04 -4.06 12.68
CA ARG A 36 0.80 -3.25 13.58
C ARG A 36 2.16 -2.96 12.93
N ALA A 37 2.84 -3.98 12.41
CA ALA A 37 4.14 -3.83 11.78
C ALA A 37 4.08 -2.87 10.57
N ASP A 38 3.01 -2.94 9.78
CA ASP A 38 2.81 -2.01 8.66
C ASP A 38 2.66 -0.55 9.12
N TYR A 39 1.86 -0.28 10.16
CA TYR A 39 1.72 1.08 10.70
C TYR A 39 2.99 1.59 11.38
N GLU A 40 3.74 0.73 12.07
CA GLU A 40 5.05 1.07 12.64
C GLU A 40 6.05 1.44 11.55
N ASN A 41 6.08 0.70 10.44
CA ASN A 41 6.91 1.03 9.28
C ASN A 41 6.52 2.37 8.66
N HIS A 42 5.22 2.65 8.49
CA HIS A 42 4.76 3.95 8.00
C HIS A 42 5.13 5.09 8.95
N LEU A 43 5.03 4.87 10.25
CA LEU A 43 5.39 5.85 11.26
C LEU A 43 6.91 6.13 11.26
N ALA A 44 7.73 5.08 11.11
CA ALA A 44 9.16 5.21 10.98
C ALA A 44 9.54 6.04 9.73
N ALA A 45 8.93 5.74 8.58
CA ALA A 45 9.15 6.50 7.35
C ALA A 45 8.66 7.96 7.45
N ALA A 46 7.58 8.23 8.20
CA ALA A 46 7.08 9.60 8.41
C ALA A 46 7.98 10.42 9.35
N ARG A 47 8.64 9.75 10.31
CA ARG A 47 9.56 10.36 11.27
C ARG A 47 10.94 10.61 10.69
N ASP A 48 11.40 9.70 9.85
CA ASP A 48 12.67 9.78 9.13
C ASP A 48 12.41 9.52 7.65
N PRO A 49 12.05 10.56 6.88
CA PRO A 49 11.86 10.44 5.44
C PRO A 49 13.17 10.08 4.71
N GLY A 50 14.32 10.07 5.39
CA GLY A 50 15.63 9.85 4.79
C GLY A 50 16.11 11.02 3.94
N GLY A 51 17.37 10.94 3.50
CA GLY A 51 17.97 11.90 2.57
C GLY A 51 17.65 11.61 1.10
N GLU A 52 18.26 12.37 0.19
CA GLU A 52 18.09 12.25 -1.27
C GLU A 52 18.29 10.81 -1.79
N ASP A 53 19.25 10.07 -1.23
CA ASP A 53 19.52 8.67 -1.59
C ASP A 53 18.32 7.75 -1.31
N ALA A 54 17.68 7.90 -0.14
CA ALA A 54 16.52 7.09 0.25
C ALA A 54 15.30 7.42 -0.63
N GLU A 55 15.16 8.68 -1.05
CA GLU A 55 14.13 9.10 -2.00
C GLU A 55 14.39 8.53 -3.40
N GLY A 56 15.65 8.55 -3.86
CA GLY A 56 16.06 7.92 -5.11
C GLY A 56 15.75 6.43 -5.17
N GLU A 57 16.04 5.70 -4.08
CA GLU A 57 15.71 4.27 -3.95
C GLU A 57 14.19 4.02 -3.96
N ARG A 58 13.40 4.84 -3.25
CA ARG A 58 11.92 4.74 -3.27
C ARG A 58 11.37 4.95 -4.68
N GLN A 59 11.87 5.95 -5.40
CA GLN A 59 11.45 6.20 -6.78
C GLN A 59 11.89 5.07 -7.73
N ALA A 60 13.09 4.51 -7.54
CA ALA A 60 13.54 3.36 -8.32
C ALA A 60 12.66 2.13 -8.08
N ALA A 61 12.34 1.83 -6.82
CA ALA A 61 11.44 0.74 -6.45
C ALA A 61 10.03 0.94 -7.03
N ARG A 62 9.52 2.18 -7.00
CA ARG A 62 8.22 2.54 -7.62
C ARG A 62 8.23 2.30 -9.13
N ARG A 63 9.25 2.77 -9.85
CA ARG A 63 9.40 2.54 -11.30
C ARG A 63 9.48 1.05 -11.62
N LEU A 64 10.22 0.28 -10.83
CA LEU A 64 10.32 -1.16 -11.01
C LEU A 64 8.95 -1.84 -10.84
N ARG A 65 8.19 -1.49 -9.80
CA ARG A 65 6.84 -2.05 -9.58
C ARG A 65 5.88 -1.72 -10.73
N LEU A 66 5.88 -0.49 -11.22
CA LEU A 66 5.08 -0.10 -12.39
C LEU A 66 5.44 -0.96 -13.61
N ARG A 67 6.74 -1.18 -13.86
CA ARG A 67 7.18 -2.04 -14.97
C ARG A 67 6.72 -3.50 -14.80
N VAL A 68 6.72 -4.01 -13.58
CA VAL A 68 6.20 -5.36 -13.28
C VAL A 68 4.69 -5.43 -13.50
N LEU A 69 3.94 -4.36 -13.19
CA LEU A 69 2.50 -4.32 -13.48
C LEU A 69 2.20 -4.42 -14.98
N ASP A 70 2.99 -3.77 -15.84
CA ASP A 70 2.85 -3.94 -17.30
C ASP A 70 2.98 -5.40 -17.73
N HIS A 71 3.95 -6.12 -17.15
CA HIS A 71 4.15 -7.54 -17.44
C HIS A 71 2.98 -8.39 -16.95
N LYS A 72 2.44 -8.11 -15.76
CA LYS A 72 1.23 -8.78 -15.25
C LYS A 72 0.03 -8.56 -16.19
N ARG A 73 -0.17 -7.34 -16.72
CA ARG A 73 -1.26 -7.03 -17.67
C ARG A 73 -1.14 -7.83 -18.97
N GLN A 74 0.07 -7.94 -19.52
CA GLN A 74 0.33 -8.76 -20.70
C GLN A 74 0.00 -10.23 -20.46
N GLU A 75 0.41 -10.76 -19.30
CA GLU A 75 0.17 -12.15 -18.95
C GLU A 75 -1.33 -12.44 -18.74
N ILE A 76 -2.07 -11.57 -18.06
CA ILE A 76 -3.53 -11.68 -17.93
C ILE A 76 -4.20 -11.68 -19.32
N SER A 77 -3.74 -10.80 -20.22
CA SER A 77 -4.25 -10.75 -21.59
C SER A 77 -3.95 -12.04 -22.36
N ARG A 78 -2.77 -12.63 -22.18
CA ARG A 78 -2.39 -13.94 -22.72
C ARG A 78 -3.28 -15.05 -22.18
N LEU A 79 -3.55 -15.08 -20.87
CA LEU A 79 -4.44 -16.04 -20.24
C LEU A 79 -5.85 -15.97 -20.82
N ARG A 80 -6.40 -14.77 -21.05
CA ARG A 80 -7.69 -14.61 -21.73
C ARG A 80 -7.63 -15.09 -23.17
N ASN A 81 -6.61 -14.68 -23.92
CA ASN A 81 -6.47 -15.04 -25.34
C ASN A 81 -6.31 -16.56 -25.55
N THR A 82 -5.75 -17.25 -24.56
CA THR A 82 -5.62 -18.72 -24.53
C THR A 82 -6.81 -19.42 -23.86
N ARG A 83 -7.89 -18.68 -23.54
CA ARG A 83 -9.12 -19.16 -22.87
C ARG A 83 -8.88 -19.87 -21.53
N GLN A 84 -7.82 -19.52 -20.83
CA GLN A 84 -7.55 -20.03 -19.47
C GLN A 84 -8.32 -19.25 -18.40
N ILE A 85 -8.75 -18.03 -18.70
CA ILE A 85 -9.64 -17.22 -17.87
C ILE A 85 -10.78 -16.66 -18.72
N ASP A 86 -11.92 -16.42 -18.09
CA ASP A 86 -13.06 -15.74 -18.69
C ASP A 86 -12.98 -14.21 -18.51
N ASP A 87 -13.96 -13.51 -19.09
CA ASP A 87 -14.03 -12.04 -19.03
C ASP A 87 -14.36 -11.51 -17.63
N ALA A 88 -14.99 -12.30 -16.77
CA ALA A 88 -15.29 -11.89 -15.40
C ALA A 88 -14.00 -11.88 -14.57
N VAL A 89 -13.19 -12.94 -14.67
CA VAL A 89 -11.87 -13.05 -14.04
C VAL A 89 -10.92 -12.00 -14.62
N LEU A 90 -10.92 -11.79 -15.95
CA LEU A 90 -10.14 -10.72 -16.59
C LEU A 90 -10.42 -9.37 -15.93
N ARG A 91 -11.70 -8.97 -15.82
CA ARG A 91 -12.08 -7.68 -15.23
C ARG A 91 -11.64 -7.54 -13.78
N GLN A 92 -11.75 -8.60 -12.97
CA GLN A 92 -11.32 -8.57 -11.58
C GLN A 92 -9.80 -8.40 -11.44
N LEU A 93 -9.02 -9.13 -12.24
CA LEU A 93 -7.56 -9.03 -12.23
C LEU A 93 -7.09 -7.68 -12.76
N GLN A 94 -7.74 -7.14 -13.80
CA GLN A 94 -7.44 -5.81 -14.33
C GLN A 94 -7.69 -4.73 -13.25
N ALA A 95 -8.84 -4.79 -12.58
CA ALA A 95 -9.18 -3.83 -11.51
C ALA A 95 -8.19 -3.87 -10.34
N ALA A 96 -7.71 -5.06 -9.96
CA ALA A 96 -6.69 -5.19 -8.93
C ALA A 96 -5.37 -4.52 -9.34
N ILE A 97 -4.95 -4.68 -10.59
CA ILE A 97 -3.75 -4.01 -11.12
C ILE A 97 -3.95 -2.49 -11.16
N ASP A 98 -5.11 -2.01 -11.61
CA ASP A 98 -5.37 -0.58 -11.73
C ASP A 98 -5.38 0.11 -10.36
N ILE A 99 -5.90 -0.55 -9.32
CA ILE A 99 -5.81 -0.07 -7.93
C ILE A 99 -4.35 -0.01 -7.47
N GLU A 100 -3.55 -1.05 -7.75
CA GLU A 100 -2.12 -1.07 -7.40
C GLU A 100 -1.36 0.05 -8.14
N GLU A 101 -1.65 0.27 -9.42
CA GLU A 101 -1.04 1.33 -10.22
C GLU A 101 -1.38 2.71 -9.67
N ILE A 102 -2.66 3.00 -9.37
CA ILE A 102 -3.06 4.29 -8.78
C ILE A 102 -2.34 4.52 -7.45
N ARG A 103 -2.24 3.49 -6.60
CA ARG A 103 -1.52 3.60 -5.32
C ARG A 103 -0.03 3.88 -5.52
N LEU A 104 0.59 3.25 -6.51
CA LEU A 104 1.98 3.51 -6.85
C LEU A 104 2.13 4.92 -7.43
N LEU A 105 1.26 5.32 -8.35
CA LEU A 105 1.24 6.66 -8.93
C LEU A 105 1.02 7.75 -7.85
N GLY A 106 0.40 7.39 -6.73
CA GLY A 106 0.12 8.33 -5.66
C GLY A 106 -0.90 9.38 -6.10
N PRO A 107 -1.28 10.31 -5.21
CA PRO A 107 -2.01 11.49 -5.65
C PRO A 107 -1.12 12.23 -6.67
N GLU A 108 -1.66 12.54 -7.85
CA GLU A 108 -1.12 13.61 -8.67
C GLU A 108 -1.21 14.88 -7.83
N MET A 109 -0.16 15.18 -7.08
CA MET A 109 0.03 16.52 -6.55
C MET A 109 0.23 17.39 -7.77
N GLN A 110 -0.89 17.95 -8.26
CA GLN A 110 -0.85 19.03 -9.23
C GLN A 110 -0.01 20.14 -8.59
N GLU A 111 1.20 20.33 -9.12
CA GLU A 111 2.02 21.52 -8.87
C GLU A 111 1.39 22.76 -9.51
#